data_AF-A0A1F9ZSS1-F1
#
_entry.id   AF-A0A1F9ZSS1-F1
#
_cell.length_a   1.000
_cell.length_b   1.000
_cell.length_c   1.000
_cell.angle_alpha   90.00
_cell.angle_beta   90.00
_cell.angle_gamma   90.00
#
_symmetry.space_group_name_H-M   'P 1'
#
loop_
_entity.id
_entity.type
_entity.pdbx_description
1 polymer ?
#
loop_
_entity_poly.entity_id
_entity_poly.type
_entity_poly.pdbx_seq_one_letter_code
_entity_poly.pdbx_strand_id
1 'polypeptide(L)'
;MKNYSFIGEAKKGLLIAALFCLAAPALAGDLTAEEAAALAKYETAISSADPAAAKKFLEDAPLADKLKLSEPERAAELTAKAQAVTDLAETLDRTWRSDQEMELSRALSLRIDFNKPLVKVGIGPAPEPLLAWMAKYRAYSAVKTLTVKKAIREFETVFGTSTVSGKAGWNAATIRERNALLSEKAAQTLDGYINNETRTDKAFQTQLKNTDLFRFLDATGQARLDRYLGQMSTVEQAKAKLGGTQATKLNGQPIEQQMYLLGGMFDGSKDKGAVSIERKIDSGRQSRPGETISYQNNQLLSGMLRTSLQNEVKGSAAGDKVLKFYNSGAKLDVAIESCQGCYAKYEPSTGKIIFDSEMIQQYMRVNNVTADTLIKDRAQLAALTKYISPMFVHEATHQMQHDWAAKAHIYKPYTQEDEIESSSMEALYMTEKMKRDKRFKDLFTRMENNTTYAQKRMQMMDRFNRGGTAFENSIRQVVYFSTPSFDAASSQILSAISAELQRRNAMSAADRAATDAAGAGLNEAMGMTVQELSGGAGNIKTDALKKIQDDLLHKAVYTGHYESAADWTGSMLGTVRTSAAPRIGAVPAL
;
A
#
# COMPACT_ATOMS: atom_id res chain seq x y z
N MET A 1 -24.22 -18.61 -43.78
CA MET A 1 -23.24 -19.71 -43.87
C MET A 1 -21.96 -19.20 -44.52
N LYS A 2 -20.95 -18.86 -43.72
CA LYS A 2 -19.53 -18.81 -44.08
C LYS A 2 -18.76 -18.85 -42.75
N ASN A 3 -18.22 -20.02 -42.44
CA ASN A 3 -17.39 -20.26 -41.27
C ASN A 3 -16.01 -19.68 -41.52
N TYR A 4 -15.58 -18.73 -40.69
CA TYR A 4 -14.17 -18.36 -40.57
C TYR A 4 -13.67 -18.82 -39.20
N SER A 5 -12.92 -19.92 -39.20
CA SER A 5 -12.16 -20.36 -38.03
C SER A 5 -10.91 -19.50 -37.89
N PHE A 6 -10.82 -18.71 -36.83
CA PHE A 6 -9.55 -18.17 -36.35
C PHE A 6 -8.90 -19.20 -35.44
N ILE A 7 -8.10 -20.10 -36.03
CA ILE A 7 -7.11 -20.90 -35.32
C ILE A 7 -5.76 -20.52 -35.92
N GLY A 8 -4.93 -19.81 -35.17
CA GLY A 8 -3.57 -19.55 -35.62
C GLY A 8 -2.88 -18.39 -34.91
N GLU A 9 -2.66 -18.48 -33.59
CA GLU A 9 -1.60 -17.71 -32.92
C GLU A 9 -1.31 -18.26 -31.52
N ALA A 10 -0.73 -19.45 -31.44
CA ALA A 10 -0.18 -20.00 -30.19
C ALA A 10 0.94 -21.03 -30.46
N LYS A 11 1.91 -20.70 -31.33
CA LYS A 11 3.09 -21.54 -31.58
C LYS A 11 4.37 -20.74 -31.87
N LYS A 12 4.60 -19.64 -31.14
CA LYS A 12 5.89 -18.89 -31.19
C LYS A 12 6.60 -18.77 -29.84
N GLY A 13 6.11 -19.40 -28.77
CA GLY A 13 6.70 -19.31 -27.43
C GLY A 13 7.57 -20.48 -26.98
N LEU A 14 7.63 -21.61 -27.72
CA LEU A 14 8.25 -22.85 -27.20
C LEU A 14 9.63 -23.19 -27.80
N LEU A 15 10.21 -22.33 -28.64
CA LEU A 15 11.46 -22.61 -29.37
C LEU A 15 12.67 -21.79 -28.89
N ILE A 16 12.55 -21.04 -27.79
CA ILE A 16 13.67 -20.30 -27.17
C ILE A 16 14.29 -21.07 -25.99
N ALA A 17 13.56 -22.02 -25.37
CA ALA A 17 14.09 -22.79 -24.24
C ALA A 17 15.16 -23.82 -24.63
N ALA A 18 15.20 -24.29 -25.88
CA ALA A 18 16.17 -25.30 -26.33
C ALA A 18 17.55 -24.74 -26.73
N LEU A 19 17.69 -23.42 -26.89
CA LEU A 19 18.98 -22.78 -27.22
C LEU A 19 19.78 -22.29 -25.99
N PHE A 20 19.20 -22.29 -24.79
CA PHE A 20 19.90 -21.87 -23.57
C PHE A 20 20.80 -22.96 -22.95
N CYS A 21 20.65 -24.23 -23.34
CA CYS A 21 21.44 -25.32 -22.76
C CYS A 21 22.88 -25.45 -23.32
N LEU A 22 23.26 -24.69 -24.35
CA LEU A 22 24.59 -24.83 -24.98
C LEU A 22 25.58 -23.69 -24.63
N ALA A 23 25.20 -22.70 -23.83
CA ALA A 23 26.09 -21.61 -23.37
C ALA A 23 26.44 -21.68 -21.87
N ALA A 24 25.85 -22.61 -21.11
CA ALA A 24 26.06 -22.74 -19.67
C ALA A 24 27.50 -23.04 -19.18
N PRO A 25 28.39 -23.75 -19.89
CA PRO A 25 29.68 -24.12 -19.31
C PRO A 25 30.69 -22.96 -19.21
N ALA A 26 30.47 -21.82 -19.88
CA ALA A 26 31.38 -20.67 -19.82
C ALA A 26 31.17 -19.78 -18.58
N LEU A 27 30.00 -19.84 -17.95
CA LEU A 27 29.65 -19.02 -16.77
C LEU A 27 29.99 -19.70 -15.43
N ALA A 28 30.36 -20.98 -15.44
CA ALA A 28 30.67 -21.76 -14.24
C ALA A 28 32.17 -21.76 -13.86
N GLY A 29 33.01 -20.98 -14.54
CA GLY A 29 34.43 -20.86 -14.21
C GLY A 29 34.68 -19.95 -13.00
N ASP A 30 35.81 -20.14 -12.31
CA ASP A 30 36.26 -19.22 -11.26
C ASP A 30 36.37 -17.78 -11.77
N LEU A 31 36.26 -16.80 -10.87
CA LEU A 31 36.53 -15.39 -11.19
C LEU A 31 37.96 -15.25 -11.73
N THR A 32 38.10 -14.57 -12.87
CA THR A 32 39.41 -14.13 -13.39
C THR A 32 40.05 -13.14 -12.42
N ALA A 33 41.36 -12.92 -12.54
CA ALA A 33 42.06 -11.95 -11.69
C ALA A 33 41.49 -10.53 -11.85
N GLU A 34 41.09 -10.16 -13.07
CA GLU A 34 40.44 -8.89 -13.38
C GLU A 34 39.05 -8.78 -12.72
N GLU A 35 38.23 -9.82 -12.80
CA GLU A 35 36.91 -9.88 -12.16
C GLU A 35 37.01 -9.86 -10.63
N ALA A 36 37.97 -10.58 -10.05
CA ALA A 36 38.23 -10.57 -8.62
C ALA A 36 38.68 -9.18 -8.13
N ALA A 37 39.54 -8.50 -8.91
CA ALA A 37 39.94 -7.12 -8.61
C ALA A 37 38.79 -6.12 -8.77
N ALA A 38 37.89 -6.32 -9.74
CA ALA A 38 36.67 -5.52 -9.90
C ALA A 38 35.71 -5.73 -8.72
N LEU A 39 35.49 -6.97 -8.31
CA LEU A 39 34.67 -7.33 -7.16
C LEU A 39 35.17 -6.68 -5.86
N ALA A 40 36.47 -6.76 -5.58
CA ALA A 40 37.06 -6.14 -4.39
C ALA A 40 36.86 -4.60 -4.35
N LYS A 41 36.89 -3.95 -5.51
CA LYS A 41 36.57 -2.51 -5.63
C LYS A 41 35.11 -2.25 -5.32
N TYR A 42 34.19 -3.05 -5.86
CA TYR A 42 32.76 -2.94 -5.54
C TYR A 42 32.49 -3.15 -4.05
N GLU A 43 33.08 -4.17 -3.44
CA GLU A 43 32.91 -4.46 -2.01
C GLU A 43 33.37 -3.31 -1.12
N THR A 44 34.54 -2.73 -1.43
CA THR A 44 35.07 -1.58 -0.69
C THR A 44 34.17 -0.36 -0.83
N ALA A 45 33.75 -0.05 -2.06
CA ALA A 45 32.91 1.12 -2.33
C ALA A 45 31.49 0.97 -1.74
N ILE A 46 30.86 -0.20 -1.90
CA ILE A 46 29.53 -0.50 -1.34
C ILE A 46 29.56 -0.53 0.19
N SER A 47 30.62 -1.05 0.81
CA SER A 47 30.79 -1.01 2.27
C SER A 47 30.92 0.41 2.81
N SER A 48 31.38 1.36 1.98
CA SER A 48 31.37 2.79 2.27
C SER A 48 30.08 3.51 1.88
N ALA A 49 29.04 2.74 1.52
CA ALA A 49 27.74 3.19 1.05
C ALA A 49 27.79 4.10 -0.19
N ASP A 50 28.71 3.87 -1.13
CA ASP A 50 28.76 4.64 -2.39
C ASP A 50 27.59 4.25 -3.32
N PRO A 51 26.63 5.15 -3.61
CA PRO A 51 25.48 4.83 -4.46
C PRO A 51 25.82 4.65 -5.94
N ALA A 52 26.89 5.28 -6.44
CA ALA A 52 27.30 5.11 -7.84
C ALA A 52 27.92 3.72 -8.05
N ALA A 53 28.77 3.28 -7.12
CA ALA A 53 29.36 1.94 -7.16
C ALA A 53 28.31 0.85 -6.94
N ALA A 54 27.38 1.06 -6.01
CA ALA A 54 26.24 0.16 -5.76
C ALA A 54 25.40 -0.05 -7.03
N LYS A 55 24.99 1.04 -7.67
CA LYS A 55 24.23 0.98 -8.92
C LYS A 55 25.02 0.26 -10.03
N LYS A 56 26.29 0.61 -10.20
CA LYS A 56 27.15 0.00 -11.22
C LYS A 56 27.31 -1.51 -11.02
N PHE A 57 27.47 -1.98 -9.78
CA PHE A 57 27.51 -3.42 -9.48
C PHE A 57 26.21 -4.13 -9.87
N LEU A 58 25.05 -3.52 -9.58
CA LEU A 58 23.74 -4.09 -9.94
C LEU A 58 23.50 -4.13 -11.46
N GLU A 59 24.12 -3.23 -12.22
CA GLU A 59 24.08 -3.19 -13.68
C GLU A 59 25.12 -4.10 -14.35
N ASP A 60 26.15 -4.55 -13.61
CA ASP A 60 27.22 -5.44 -14.07
C ASP A 60 26.75 -6.92 -14.07
N ALA A 61 25.75 -7.21 -14.92
CA ALA A 61 25.11 -8.51 -14.98
C ALA A 61 26.08 -9.69 -15.16
N PRO A 62 27.11 -9.63 -16.04
CA PRO A 62 28.05 -10.75 -16.21
C PRO A 62 28.81 -11.09 -14.91
N LEU A 63 29.33 -10.08 -14.20
CA LEU A 63 30.04 -10.30 -12.95
C LEU A 63 29.09 -10.79 -11.85
N ALA A 64 27.90 -10.17 -11.74
CA ALA A 64 26.91 -10.54 -10.75
C ALA A 64 26.39 -11.96 -10.96
N ASP A 65 26.12 -12.38 -12.20
CA ASP A 65 25.64 -13.72 -12.53
C ASP A 65 26.71 -14.78 -12.28
N LYS A 66 27.97 -14.49 -12.61
CA LYS A 66 29.10 -15.37 -12.27
C LYS A 66 29.24 -15.52 -10.75
N LEU A 67 29.14 -14.43 -10.00
CA LEU A 67 29.20 -14.44 -8.53
C LEU A 67 28.04 -15.24 -7.91
N LYS A 68 26.83 -15.17 -8.46
CA LYS A 68 25.69 -15.98 -8.00
C LYS A 68 25.95 -17.49 -8.16
N LEU A 69 26.67 -17.89 -9.19
CA LEU A 69 27.02 -19.29 -9.44
C LEU A 69 28.19 -19.77 -8.56
N SER A 70 29.25 -18.97 -8.43
CA SER A 70 30.47 -19.38 -7.72
C SER A 70 30.40 -19.16 -6.21
N GLU A 71 29.80 -18.05 -5.74
CA GLU A 71 29.76 -17.64 -4.34
C GLU A 71 28.38 -17.02 -3.98
N PRO A 72 27.28 -17.81 -3.97
CA PRO A 72 25.91 -17.30 -3.85
C PRO A 72 25.64 -16.50 -2.57
N GLU A 73 26.22 -16.89 -1.44
CA GLU A 73 26.07 -16.15 -0.17
C GLU A 73 26.70 -14.77 -0.24
N ARG A 74 27.89 -14.67 -0.87
CA ARG A 74 28.59 -13.40 -1.10
C ARG A 74 27.85 -12.54 -2.12
N ALA A 75 27.33 -13.15 -3.18
CA ALA A 75 26.47 -12.49 -4.16
C ALA A 75 25.25 -11.85 -3.49
N ALA A 76 24.56 -12.61 -2.65
CA ALA A 76 23.38 -12.16 -1.92
C ALA A 76 23.69 -11.02 -0.93
N GLU A 77 24.78 -11.12 -0.17
CA GLU A 77 25.17 -10.06 0.76
C GLU A 77 25.52 -8.76 0.03
N LEU A 78 26.34 -8.84 -1.03
CA LEU A 78 26.76 -7.66 -1.79
C LEU A 78 25.58 -7.02 -2.52
N THR A 79 24.70 -7.85 -3.10
CA THR A 79 23.46 -7.42 -3.73
C THR A 79 22.53 -6.73 -2.73
N ALA A 80 22.35 -7.28 -1.53
CA ALA A 80 21.54 -6.66 -0.49
C ALA A 80 22.05 -5.27 -0.09
N LYS A 81 23.36 -5.12 0.12
CA LYS A 81 23.96 -3.81 0.43
C LYS A 81 23.79 -2.83 -0.73
N ALA A 82 24.08 -3.25 -1.96
CA ALA A 82 23.98 -2.41 -3.14
C ALA A 82 22.55 -1.93 -3.40
N GLN A 83 21.56 -2.82 -3.30
CA GLN A 83 20.15 -2.49 -3.43
C GLN A 83 19.70 -1.49 -2.36
N ALA A 84 20.07 -1.71 -1.10
CA ALA A 84 19.66 -0.82 -0.01
C ALA A 84 20.24 0.59 -0.17
N VAL A 85 21.50 0.72 -0.60
CA VAL A 85 22.13 2.02 -0.87
C VAL A 85 21.47 2.71 -2.08
N THR A 86 21.18 1.96 -3.15
CA THR A 86 20.51 2.48 -4.35
C THR A 86 19.09 2.97 -4.03
N ASP A 87 18.30 2.14 -3.34
CA ASP A 87 16.93 2.49 -2.92
C ASP A 87 16.90 3.66 -1.92
N LEU A 88 17.88 3.79 -1.02
CA LEU A 88 18.03 4.98 -0.18
C LEU A 88 18.25 6.24 -1.02
N ALA A 89 19.17 6.16 -1.98
CA ALA A 89 19.48 7.27 -2.87
C ALA A 89 18.24 7.69 -3.68
N GLU A 90 17.55 6.75 -4.31
CA GLU A 90 16.32 7.01 -5.06
C GLU A 90 15.22 7.58 -4.18
N THR A 91 15.06 7.06 -2.97
CA THR A 91 14.10 7.60 -1.99
C THR A 91 14.38 9.05 -1.68
N LEU A 92 15.65 9.41 -1.48
CA LEU A 92 16.05 10.79 -1.20
C LEU A 92 16.07 11.68 -2.45
N ASP A 93 16.30 11.15 -3.65
CA ASP A 93 16.31 11.92 -4.90
C ASP A 93 14.89 12.37 -5.32
N ARG A 94 13.84 11.68 -4.84
CA ARG A 94 12.44 12.09 -5.05
C ARG A 94 12.12 13.49 -4.49
N THR A 95 11.21 14.21 -5.12
CA THR A 95 10.73 15.51 -4.61
C THR A 95 9.83 15.31 -3.39
N TRP A 96 10.31 15.69 -2.21
CA TRP A 96 9.55 15.68 -0.97
C TRP A 96 9.14 17.10 -0.62
N ARG A 97 7.84 17.36 -0.54
CA ARG A 97 7.33 18.66 -0.10
C ARG A 97 7.47 18.80 1.42
N SER A 98 7.43 20.05 1.90
CA SER A 98 7.57 20.34 3.33
C SER A 98 6.44 19.78 4.20
N ASP A 99 5.25 19.56 3.62
CA ASP A 99 4.10 18.92 4.26
C ASP A 99 4.22 17.39 4.30
N GLN A 100 5.21 16.79 3.62
CA GLN A 100 5.39 15.33 3.52
C GLN A 100 6.48 14.79 4.48
N GLU A 101 6.71 15.50 5.58
CA GLU A 101 7.71 15.16 6.58
C GLU A 101 7.43 13.78 7.23
N MET A 102 6.16 13.43 7.45
CA MET A 102 5.79 12.14 8.05
C MET A 102 5.98 10.98 7.07
N GLU A 103 5.59 11.17 5.81
CA GLU A 103 5.73 10.16 4.76
C GLU A 103 7.20 9.83 4.51
N LEU A 104 8.07 10.86 4.43
CA LEU A 104 9.51 10.63 4.35
C LEU A 104 10.06 9.95 5.60
N SER A 105 9.60 10.35 6.80
CA SER A 105 10.02 9.72 8.06
C SER A 105 9.73 8.22 8.08
N ARG A 106 8.53 7.84 7.65
CA ARG A 106 8.09 6.44 7.58
C ARG A 106 8.85 5.68 6.49
N ALA A 107 9.04 6.28 5.31
CA ALA A 107 9.86 5.69 4.26
C ALA A 107 11.30 5.43 4.71
N LEU A 108 11.91 6.36 5.45
CA LEU A 108 13.25 6.18 6.01
C LEU A 108 13.28 5.12 7.12
N SER A 109 12.25 5.04 7.98
CA SER A 109 12.18 4.04 9.05
C SER A 109 12.11 2.59 8.55
N LEU A 110 11.64 2.35 7.32
CA LEU A 110 11.67 1.03 6.70
C LEU A 110 13.10 0.58 6.33
N ARG A 111 13.97 1.57 6.07
CA ARG A 111 15.31 1.40 5.51
C ARG A 111 16.40 1.49 6.58
N ILE A 112 16.23 2.41 7.52
CA ILE A 112 17.19 2.77 8.57
C ILE A 112 16.59 2.34 9.91
N ASP A 113 16.93 1.13 10.31
CA ASP A 113 16.48 0.52 11.55
C ASP A 113 17.42 -0.63 11.94
N PHE A 114 17.21 -1.23 13.10
CA PHE A 114 17.93 -2.44 13.50
C PHE A 114 17.81 -3.54 12.45
N ASN A 115 18.91 -4.28 12.26
CA ASN A 115 19.00 -5.43 11.37
C ASN A 115 18.69 -5.13 9.89
N LYS A 116 18.72 -3.85 9.47
CA LYS A 116 18.59 -3.46 8.06
C LYS A 116 19.93 -3.48 7.34
N PRO A 117 19.96 -3.73 6.01
CA PRO A 117 21.21 -3.77 5.25
C PRO A 117 22.01 -2.45 5.32
N LEU A 118 21.32 -1.31 5.43
CA LEU A 118 21.96 0.00 5.57
C LEU A 118 22.85 0.12 6.82
N VAL A 119 22.51 -0.57 7.92
CA VAL A 119 23.33 -0.57 9.14
C VAL A 119 24.70 -1.21 8.88
N LYS A 120 24.76 -2.23 8.01
CA LYS A 120 26.00 -2.92 7.63
C LYS A 120 26.95 -2.04 6.80
N VAL A 121 26.47 -0.91 6.29
CA VAL A 121 27.27 0.07 5.53
C VAL A 121 27.37 1.43 6.26
N GLY A 122 27.08 1.45 7.56
CA GLY A 122 27.25 2.61 8.43
C GLY A 122 26.11 3.64 8.40
N ILE A 123 24.93 3.28 7.89
CA ILE A 123 23.73 4.13 7.88
C ILE A 123 22.66 3.50 8.76
N GLY A 124 22.57 3.97 10.01
CA GLY A 124 21.67 3.40 11.03
C GLY A 124 22.41 2.63 12.14
N PRO A 125 21.69 2.13 13.17
CA PRO A 125 20.24 2.26 13.36
C PRO A 125 19.82 3.66 13.85
N ALA A 126 20.72 4.40 14.51
CA ALA A 126 20.55 5.83 14.74
C ALA A 126 20.59 6.58 13.39
N PRO A 127 19.68 7.51 13.12
CA PRO A 127 19.51 8.08 11.78
C PRO A 127 20.49 9.20 11.41
N GLU A 128 21.20 9.80 12.36
CA GLU A 128 22.10 10.94 12.13
C GLU A 128 23.21 10.69 11.10
N PRO A 129 23.85 9.50 11.01
CA PRO A 129 24.83 9.19 9.96
C PRO A 129 24.30 9.41 8.53
N LEU A 130 22.98 9.38 8.32
CA LEU A 130 22.37 9.72 7.03
C LEU A 130 22.76 11.11 6.54
N LEU A 131 22.87 12.10 7.44
CA LEU A 131 23.19 13.47 7.07
C LEU A 131 24.64 13.60 6.56
N ALA A 132 25.57 12.87 7.18
CA ALA A 132 26.95 12.81 6.72
C ALA A 132 27.06 12.07 5.37
N TRP A 133 26.30 10.98 5.21
CA TRP A 133 26.21 10.27 3.94
C TRP A 133 25.68 11.16 2.81
N MET A 134 24.62 11.94 3.09
CA MET A 134 24.08 12.93 2.15
C MET A 134 25.17 13.92 1.76
N ALA A 135 25.83 14.56 2.72
CA ALA A 135 26.87 15.55 2.44
C ALA A 135 28.03 14.98 1.59
N LYS A 136 28.37 13.70 1.77
CA LYS A 136 29.44 13.03 1.03
C LYS A 136 29.05 12.69 -0.42
N TYR A 137 27.85 12.15 -0.64
CA TYR A 137 27.48 11.55 -1.94
C TYR A 137 26.40 12.32 -2.71
N ARG A 138 25.78 13.34 -2.09
CA ARG A 138 24.65 14.09 -2.66
C ARG A 138 24.69 15.56 -2.24
N ALA A 139 24.87 16.45 -3.22
CA ALA A 139 24.78 17.89 -3.00
C ALA A 139 23.31 18.38 -2.95
N TYR A 140 22.53 17.92 -1.96
CA TYR A 140 21.15 18.35 -1.79
C TYR A 140 21.04 19.82 -1.36
N SER A 141 19.94 20.47 -1.74
CA SER A 141 19.66 21.84 -1.31
C SER A 141 19.45 21.93 0.21
N ALA A 142 19.68 23.12 0.79
CA ALA A 142 19.45 23.36 2.21
C ALA A 142 18.00 23.03 2.66
N VAL A 143 17.02 23.32 1.79
CA VAL A 143 15.61 22.98 2.03
C VAL A 143 15.43 21.47 2.14
N LYS A 144 16.04 20.69 1.23
CA LYS A 144 15.94 19.24 1.25
C LYS A 144 16.62 18.64 2.49
N THR A 145 17.79 19.16 2.86
CA THR A 145 18.49 18.76 4.08
C THR A 145 17.65 19.03 5.33
N LEU A 146 16.98 20.18 5.41
CA LEU A 146 16.06 20.49 6.51
C LEU A 146 14.86 19.53 6.54
N THR A 147 14.28 19.19 5.38
CA THR A 147 13.20 18.20 5.30
C THR A 147 13.66 16.82 5.79
N VAL A 148 14.90 16.41 5.50
CA VAL A 148 15.44 15.15 6.03
C VAL A 148 15.66 15.23 7.53
N LYS A 149 16.24 16.32 8.07
CA LYS A 149 16.40 16.55 9.53
C LYS A 149 15.07 16.44 10.27
N LYS A 150 14.02 17.06 9.70
CA LYS A 150 12.62 16.92 10.14
C LYS A 150 12.15 15.47 10.11
N ALA A 151 12.31 14.78 8.99
CA ALA A 151 11.88 13.40 8.82
C ALA A 151 12.58 12.40 9.76
N ILE A 152 13.88 12.55 10.00
CA ILE A 152 14.60 11.70 10.98
C ILE A 152 14.33 12.10 12.44
N ARG A 153 13.52 13.14 12.65
CA ARG A 153 13.20 13.70 13.95
C ARG A 153 14.48 14.12 14.68
N GLU A 154 15.40 14.82 14.02
CA GLU A 154 16.60 15.35 14.65
C GLU A 154 16.20 16.15 15.90
N PHE A 155 16.91 15.96 17.02
CA PHE A 155 16.53 16.49 18.32
C PHE A 155 16.21 17.99 18.26
N GLU A 156 17.10 18.77 17.66
CA GLU A 156 16.96 20.22 17.53
C GLU A 156 15.76 20.63 16.69
N THR A 157 15.33 19.77 15.77
CA THR A 157 14.18 20.02 14.91
C THR A 157 12.85 19.75 15.62
N VAL A 158 12.85 18.86 16.62
CA VAL A 158 11.65 18.51 17.41
C VAL A 158 11.53 19.37 18.66
N PHE A 159 12.63 19.57 19.39
CA PHE A 159 12.65 20.19 20.72
C PHE A 159 13.32 21.57 20.74
N GLY A 160 13.87 22.05 19.62
CA GLY A 160 14.64 23.28 19.57
C GLY A 160 16.07 23.12 20.10
N THR A 161 16.80 24.22 20.22
CA THR A 161 18.23 24.25 20.59
C THR A 161 18.48 24.42 22.08
N SER A 162 17.44 24.42 22.92
CA SER A 162 17.61 24.50 24.37
C SER A 162 18.20 23.21 24.93
N THR A 163 18.99 23.32 26.00
CA THR A 163 19.55 22.18 26.73
C THR A 163 18.44 21.41 27.44
N VAL A 164 17.89 20.42 26.75
CA VAL A 164 16.86 19.52 27.28
C VAL A 164 17.51 18.19 27.66
N SER A 165 17.20 17.69 28.86
CA SER A 165 17.61 16.35 29.30
C SER A 165 17.10 15.29 28.32
N GLY A 166 17.88 14.22 28.08
CA GLY A 166 17.46 13.12 27.20
C GLY A 166 17.93 13.18 25.75
N LYS A 167 18.67 14.23 25.31
CA LYS A 167 19.26 14.29 23.96
C LYS A 167 20.09 13.06 23.59
N ALA A 168 20.91 12.56 24.52
CA ALA A 168 21.72 11.36 24.28
C ALA A 168 20.85 10.12 23.99
N GLY A 169 19.79 9.91 24.78
CA GLY A 169 18.84 8.82 24.57
C GLY A 169 18.07 8.96 23.26
N TRP A 170 17.66 10.19 22.92
CA TRP A 170 16.99 10.48 21.65
C TRP A 170 17.89 10.18 20.44
N ASN A 171 19.15 10.62 20.50
CA ASN A 171 20.13 10.39 19.43
C ASN A 171 20.49 8.91 19.27
N ALA A 172 20.34 8.09 20.32
CA ALA A 172 20.49 6.64 20.24
C ALA A 172 19.24 5.94 19.66
N ALA A 173 18.07 6.56 19.76
CA ALA A 173 16.81 5.98 19.29
C ALA A 173 16.71 5.99 17.76
N THR A 174 16.09 4.93 17.22
CA THR A 174 15.72 4.80 15.81
C THR A 174 14.62 5.76 15.40
N ILE A 175 14.43 5.95 14.08
CA ILE A 175 13.30 6.72 13.55
C ILE A 175 11.95 6.12 14.01
N ARG A 176 11.87 4.78 14.07
CA ARG A 176 10.65 4.07 14.48
C ARG A 176 10.29 4.40 15.93
N GLU A 177 11.24 4.32 16.86
CA GLU A 177 11.03 4.62 18.27
C GLU A 177 10.66 6.09 18.49
N ARG A 178 11.35 7.02 17.80
CA ARG A 178 11.01 8.45 17.84
C ARG A 178 9.58 8.72 17.35
N ASN A 179 9.18 8.09 16.24
CA ASN A 179 7.82 8.21 15.71
C ASN A 179 6.77 7.60 16.64
N ALA A 180 7.05 6.45 17.26
CA ALA A 180 6.12 5.82 18.20
C ALA A 180 5.85 6.73 19.41
N LEU A 181 6.90 7.27 20.02
CA LEU A 181 6.78 8.17 21.17
C LEU A 181 6.00 9.46 20.84
N LEU A 182 6.31 10.09 19.70
CA LEU A 182 5.60 11.32 19.29
C LEU A 182 4.15 11.05 18.90
N SER A 183 3.87 9.93 18.22
CA SER A 183 2.52 9.52 17.82
C SER A 183 1.66 9.18 19.02
N GLU A 184 2.20 8.48 20.03
CA GLU A 184 1.49 8.17 21.27
C GLU A 184 1.07 9.44 22.00
N LYS A 185 1.99 10.40 22.17
CA LYS A 185 1.70 11.68 22.80
C LYS A 185 0.64 12.49 22.03
N ALA A 186 0.71 12.47 20.69
CA ALA A 186 -0.28 13.11 19.82
C ALA A 186 -1.66 12.45 19.96
N ALA A 187 -1.71 11.11 19.98
CA ALA A 187 -2.95 10.36 20.15
C ALA A 187 -3.61 10.63 21.50
N GLN A 188 -2.85 10.60 22.60
CA GLN A 188 -3.35 10.92 23.94
C GLN A 188 -3.92 12.35 24.00
N THR A 189 -3.26 13.30 23.34
CA THR A 189 -3.75 14.68 23.26
C THR A 189 -5.06 14.75 22.47
N LEU A 190 -5.15 14.04 21.34
CA LEU A 190 -6.37 13.96 20.54
C LEU A 190 -7.53 13.31 21.32
N ASP A 191 -7.26 12.22 22.05
CA ASP A 191 -8.23 11.55 22.92
C ASP A 191 -8.75 12.50 23.99
N GLY A 192 -7.87 13.32 24.57
CA GLY A 192 -8.25 14.38 25.50
C GLY A 192 -9.28 15.35 24.91
N TYR A 193 -9.10 15.78 23.65
CA TYR A 193 -10.07 16.64 22.97
C TYR A 193 -11.37 15.90 22.63
N ILE A 194 -11.28 14.70 22.03
CA ILE A 194 -12.48 13.95 21.61
C ILE A 194 -13.41 13.65 22.80
N ASN A 195 -12.82 13.30 23.95
CA ASN A 195 -13.58 12.87 25.12
C ASN A 195 -14.11 14.01 25.98
N ASN A 196 -13.39 15.15 26.04
CA ASN A 196 -13.69 16.21 27.01
C ASN A 196 -14.13 17.53 26.37
N GLU A 197 -13.82 17.78 25.10
CA GLU A 197 -14.16 19.03 24.45
C GLU A 197 -15.55 18.97 23.80
N THR A 198 -16.29 20.07 23.95
CA THR A 198 -17.68 20.21 23.47
C THR A 198 -17.81 21.31 22.42
N ARG A 199 -16.78 22.16 22.30
CA ARG A 199 -16.69 23.21 21.29
C ARG A 199 -16.58 22.62 19.89
N THR A 200 -17.32 23.21 18.97
CA THR A 200 -17.33 22.82 17.55
C THR A 200 -17.09 24.02 16.62
N ASP A 201 -16.86 25.20 17.19
CA ASP A 201 -16.73 26.46 16.45
C ASP A 201 -15.49 26.51 15.52
N LYS A 202 -15.52 27.39 14.52
CA LYS A 202 -14.45 27.50 13.51
C LYS A 202 -13.10 27.88 14.12
N ALA A 203 -13.07 28.66 15.20
CA ALA A 203 -11.82 29.04 15.86
C ALA A 203 -11.19 27.81 16.54
N PHE A 204 -11.99 26.99 17.21
CA PHE A 204 -11.52 25.73 17.79
C PHE A 204 -11.03 24.73 16.72
N GLN A 205 -11.78 24.57 15.62
CA GLN A 205 -11.33 23.73 14.49
C GLN A 205 -9.98 24.21 13.93
N THR A 206 -9.76 25.53 13.87
CA THR A 206 -8.49 26.12 13.41
C THR A 206 -7.37 25.88 14.42
N GLN A 207 -7.65 26.00 15.71
CA GLN A 207 -6.71 25.69 16.78
C GLN A 207 -6.23 24.23 16.71
N LEU A 208 -7.14 23.28 16.51
CA LEU A 208 -6.78 21.86 16.36
C LEU A 208 -5.92 21.61 15.12
N LYS A 209 -6.30 22.18 13.97
CA LYS A 209 -5.49 22.07 12.73
C LYS A 209 -4.07 22.63 12.89
N ASN A 210 -3.91 23.64 13.74
CA ASN A 210 -2.63 24.29 14.00
C ASN A 210 -1.90 23.73 15.24
N THR A 211 -2.39 22.63 15.82
CA THR A 211 -1.70 21.98 16.94
C THR A 211 -0.50 21.21 16.40
N ASP A 212 0.71 21.75 16.59
CA ASP A 212 1.96 21.21 16.03
C ASP A 212 2.20 19.74 16.34
N LEU A 213 1.74 19.25 17.50
CA LEU A 213 1.90 17.85 17.89
C LEU A 213 1.13 16.89 16.97
N PHE A 214 0.01 17.31 16.38
CA PHE A 214 -0.82 16.43 15.54
C PHE A 214 -0.19 16.07 14.19
N ARG A 215 0.85 16.79 13.74
CA ARG A 215 1.65 16.36 12.58
C ARG A 215 2.36 15.02 12.79
N PHE A 216 2.43 14.55 14.05
CA PHE A 216 3.04 13.28 14.42
C PHE A 216 2.05 12.12 14.56
N LEU A 217 0.75 12.36 14.37
CA LEU A 217 -0.24 11.28 14.33
C LEU A 217 0.13 10.27 13.23
N ASP A 218 -0.02 8.98 13.52
CA ASP A 218 0.01 7.94 12.50
C ASP A 218 -1.23 8.00 11.60
N ALA A 219 -1.32 7.11 10.60
CA ALA A 219 -2.43 7.10 9.65
C ALA A 219 -3.79 6.95 10.34
N THR A 220 -3.87 6.13 11.40
CA THR A 220 -5.09 5.92 12.18
C THR A 220 -5.44 7.16 12.97
N GLY A 221 -4.48 7.76 13.68
CA GLY A 221 -4.65 9.00 14.42
C GLY A 221 -5.06 10.17 13.54
N GLN A 222 -4.45 10.31 12.35
CA GLN A 222 -4.81 11.35 11.39
C GLN A 222 -6.23 11.13 10.86
N ALA A 223 -6.62 9.89 10.55
CA ALA A 223 -7.99 9.58 10.15
C ALA A 223 -9.01 9.91 11.26
N ARG A 224 -8.64 9.68 12.53
CA ARG A 224 -9.46 10.08 13.70
C ARG A 224 -9.58 11.60 13.81
N LEU A 225 -8.49 12.34 13.66
CA LEU A 225 -8.49 13.81 13.68
C LEU A 225 -9.34 14.38 12.54
N ASP A 226 -9.18 13.87 11.32
CA ASP A 226 -9.94 14.31 10.14
C ASP A 226 -11.44 14.02 10.32
N ARG A 227 -11.78 12.83 10.85
CA ARG A 227 -13.17 12.49 11.21
C ARG A 227 -13.71 13.46 12.25
N TYR A 228 -12.94 13.73 13.30
CA TYR A 228 -13.34 14.64 14.37
C TYR A 228 -13.62 16.06 13.84
N LEU A 229 -12.71 16.60 13.01
CA LEU A 229 -12.88 17.89 12.33
C LEU A 229 -14.09 17.91 11.39
N GLY A 230 -14.32 16.82 10.65
CA GLY A 230 -15.49 16.66 9.78
C GLY A 230 -16.81 16.63 10.56
N GLN A 231 -16.85 15.93 11.69
CA GLN A 231 -18.01 15.90 12.58
C GLN A 231 -18.30 17.30 13.16
N MET A 232 -17.28 18.02 13.65
CA MET A 232 -17.45 19.39 14.16
C MET A 232 -18.01 20.33 13.08
N SER A 233 -17.47 20.27 11.86
CA SER A 233 -17.98 21.05 10.73
C SER A 233 -19.44 20.70 10.38
N THR A 234 -19.80 19.42 10.48
CA THR A 234 -21.17 18.94 10.22
C THR A 234 -22.14 19.42 11.29
N VAL A 235 -21.74 19.37 12.57
CA VAL A 235 -22.51 19.89 13.69
C VAL A 235 -22.80 21.38 13.53
N GLU A 236 -21.80 22.20 13.18
CA GLU A 236 -22.02 23.64 12.96
C GLU A 236 -22.97 23.93 11.80
N GLN A 237 -22.85 23.18 10.70
CA GLN A 237 -23.79 23.27 9.57
C GLN A 237 -25.22 22.90 10.00
N ALA A 238 -25.38 21.87 10.84
CA ALA A 238 -26.67 21.44 11.35
C ALA A 238 -27.27 22.45 12.35
N LYS A 239 -26.47 22.99 13.28
CA LYS A 239 -26.89 24.04 14.22
C LYS A 239 -27.50 25.25 13.51
N ALA A 240 -26.95 25.65 12.37
CA ALA A 240 -27.49 26.74 11.55
C ALA A 240 -28.89 26.45 10.93
N LYS A 241 -29.37 25.22 11.02
CA LYS A 241 -30.69 24.78 10.53
C LYS A 241 -31.67 24.41 11.65
N LEU A 242 -31.20 24.33 12.90
CA LEU A 242 -32.03 23.96 14.04
C LEU A 242 -32.66 25.19 14.69
N GLY A 243 -33.86 25.02 15.25
CA GLY A 243 -34.46 26.02 16.14
C GLY A 243 -33.73 26.11 17.49
N GLY A 244 -33.88 27.23 18.21
CA GLY A 244 -33.15 27.50 19.47
C GLY A 244 -33.23 26.35 20.48
N THR A 245 -34.41 25.78 20.72
CA THR A 245 -34.60 24.66 21.67
C THR A 245 -33.89 23.37 21.23
N GLN A 246 -33.81 23.10 19.93
CA GLN A 246 -33.12 21.92 19.40
C GLN A 246 -31.61 22.10 19.49
N ALA A 247 -31.10 23.29 19.15
CA ALA A 247 -29.68 23.62 19.26
C ALA A 247 -29.19 23.50 20.71
N THR A 248 -29.97 23.93 21.70
CA THR A 248 -29.61 23.83 23.13
C THR A 248 -29.39 22.39 23.59
N LYS A 249 -30.05 21.39 22.99
CA LYS A 249 -29.84 19.97 23.33
C LYS A 249 -28.45 19.45 22.95
N LEU A 250 -27.73 20.16 22.07
CA LEU A 250 -26.37 19.80 21.66
C LEU A 250 -25.31 20.46 22.57
N ASN A 251 -25.69 21.48 23.33
CA ASN A 251 -24.74 22.24 24.16
C ASN A 251 -24.18 21.36 25.28
N GLY A 252 -22.86 21.45 25.49
CA GLY A 252 -22.16 20.72 26.54
C GLY A 252 -22.05 19.21 26.30
N GLN A 253 -22.44 18.70 25.13
CA GLN A 253 -22.30 17.30 24.76
C GLN A 253 -20.99 17.08 23.99
N PRO A 254 -20.26 15.97 24.20
CA PRO A 254 -19.16 15.57 23.34
C PRO A 254 -19.61 15.38 21.89
N ILE A 255 -18.67 15.47 20.94
CA ILE A 255 -18.98 15.47 19.51
C ILE A 255 -19.77 14.25 19.04
N GLU A 256 -19.46 13.06 19.57
CA GLU A 256 -20.11 11.82 19.15
C GLU A 256 -21.57 11.82 19.59
N GLN A 257 -21.84 12.34 20.79
CA GLN A 257 -23.19 12.49 21.31
C GLN A 257 -23.96 13.58 20.54
N GLN A 258 -23.31 14.69 20.16
CA GLN A 258 -23.92 15.68 19.28
C GLN A 258 -24.33 15.05 17.94
N MET A 259 -23.45 14.26 17.31
CA MET A 259 -23.73 13.56 16.05
C MET A 259 -24.86 12.52 16.19
N TYR A 260 -24.91 11.78 17.31
CA TYR A 260 -25.97 10.83 17.59
C TYR A 260 -27.35 11.51 17.70
N LEU A 261 -27.42 12.60 18.48
CA LEU A 261 -28.63 13.40 18.67
C LEU A 261 -29.09 14.05 17.37
N LEU A 262 -28.16 14.62 16.60
CA LEU A 262 -28.43 15.20 15.28
C LEU A 262 -29.02 14.17 14.33
N GLY A 263 -28.49 12.95 14.33
CA GLY A 263 -29.04 11.87 13.51
C GLY A 263 -30.50 11.59 13.85
N GLY A 264 -30.98 11.86 15.08
CA GLY A 264 -32.39 11.66 15.44
C GLY A 264 -33.26 12.87 15.11
N MET A 265 -32.66 14.06 15.09
CA MET A 265 -33.35 15.30 14.73
C MET A 265 -33.57 15.45 13.22
N PHE A 266 -32.65 14.93 12.40
CA PHE A 266 -32.69 15.06 10.95
C PHE A 266 -33.29 13.85 10.23
N ASP A 267 -33.47 12.72 10.91
CA ASP A 267 -34.05 11.49 10.34
C ASP A 267 -35.42 11.76 9.72
N GLY A 268 -35.52 11.63 8.40
CA GLY A 268 -36.77 11.84 7.66
C GLY A 268 -37.26 13.30 7.60
N SER A 269 -36.37 14.27 7.84
CA SER A 269 -36.72 15.70 7.74
C SER A 269 -37.15 16.09 6.33
N LYS A 270 -38.25 16.85 6.23
CA LYS A 270 -38.81 17.34 4.96
C LYS A 270 -38.22 18.69 4.50
N ASP A 271 -37.30 19.27 5.27
CA ASP A 271 -36.76 20.60 4.97
C ASP A 271 -35.81 20.59 3.76
N LYS A 272 -35.94 21.59 2.87
CA LYS A 272 -35.06 21.73 1.70
C LYS A 272 -33.61 21.94 2.16
N GLY A 273 -32.73 21.02 1.79
CA GLY A 273 -31.32 21.01 2.20
C GLY A 273 -31.01 20.11 3.41
N ALA A 274 -32.03 19.65 4.14
CA ALA A 274 -31.85 18.68 5.24
C ALA A 274 -31.23 17.38 4.73
N VAL A 275 -31.66 16.87 3.57
CA VAL A 275 -31.14 15.62 2.99
C VAL A 275 -29.61 15.63 2.80
N SER A 276 -29.01 16.77 2.45
CA SER A 276 -27.55 16.84 2.31
C SER A 276 -26.82 16.89 3.66
N ILE A 277 -27.44 17.49 4.68
CA ILE A 277 -26.87 17.57 6.04
C ILE A 277 -27.07 16.25 6.77
N GLU A 278 -28.26 15.65 6.68
CA GLU A 278 -28.63 14.32 7.15
C GLU A 278 -27.62 13.27 6.66
N ARG A 279 -27.32 13.23 5.36
CA ARG A 279 -26.30 12.32 4.81
C ARG A 279 -24.91 12.52 5.40
N LYS A 280 -24.49 13.78 5.63
CA LYS A 280 -23.21 14.05 6.29
C LYS A 280 -23.24 13.57 7.75
N ILE A 281 -24.34 13.80 8.46
CA ILE A 281 -24.54 13.31 9.82
C ILE A 281 -24.45 11.78 9.85
N ASP A 282 -25.19 11.10 8.98
CA ASP A 282 -25.22 9.64 8.85
C ASP A 282 -23.88 9.02 8.47
N SER A 283 -23.10 9.73 7.64
CA SER A 283 -21.75 9.30 7.29
C SER A 283 -20.78 9.37 8.48
N GLY A 284 -20.93 10.36 9.35
CA GLY A 284 -19.97 10.67 10.41
C GLY A 284 -20.29 10.04 11.75
N ARG A 285 -21.56 9.73 12.01
CA ARG A 285 -22.00 9.08 13.27
C ARG A 285 -21.68 7.59 13.29
N GLN A 286 -21.64 7.04 14.50
CA GLN A 286 -21.55 5.60 14.72
C GLN A 286 -22.89 4.90 14.38
N SER A 287 -22.83 3.60 14.08
CA SER A 287 -24.01 2.75 13.90
C SER A 287 -24.85 2.71 15.17
N ARG A 288 -26.18 2.83 15.02
CA ARG A 288 -27.15 2.56 16.09
C ARG A 288 -27.41 1.06 16.24
N PRO A 289 -27.96 0.60 17.37
CA PRO A 289 -28.51 -0.75 17.48
C PRO A 289 -29.47 -1.04 16.30
N GLY A 290 -29.25 -2.14 15.60
CA GLY A 290 -30.04 -2.53 14.42
C GLY A 290 -29.51 -1.99 13.07
N GLU A 291 -28.53 -1.08 13.06
CA GLU A 291 -27.84 -0.65 11.82
C GLU A 291 -26.59 -1.49 11.52
N THR A 292 -26.17 -2.33 12.48
CA THR A 292 -25.08 -3.29 12.29
C THR A 292 -25.58 -4.51 11.51
N ILE A 293 -24.73 -5.03 10.62
CA ILE A 293 -25.07 -6.23 9.85
C ILE A 293 -24.80 -7.46 10.73
N SER A 294 -25.80 -8.32 10.90
CA SER A 294 -25.64 -9.58 11.63
C SER A 294 -24.67 -10.53 10.90
N TYR A 295 -24.11 -11.50 11.63
CA TYR A 295 -23.22 -12.51 11.04
C TYR A 295 -23.88 -13.26 9.87
N GLN A 296 -25.13 -13.69 10.04
CA GLN A 296 -25.89 -14.40 9.02
C GLN A 296 -26.14 -13.51 7.79
N ASN A 297 -26.50 -12.24 8.00
CA ASN A 297 -26.68 -11.28 6.91
C ASN A 297 -25.37 -10.99 6.18
N ASN A 298 -24.24 -10.93 6.89
CA ASN A 298 -22.91 -10.79 6.28
C ASN A 298 -22.58 -11.99 5.38
N GLN A 299 -22.83 -13.22 5.82
CA GLN A 299 -22.59 -14.42 5.01
C GLN A 299 -23.46 -14.42 3.73
N LEU A 300 -24.74 -14.11 3.87
CA LEU A 300 -25.66 -14.05 2.73
C LEU A 300 -25.26 -12.94 1.75
N LEU A 301 -25.03 -11.73 2.25
CA LEU A 301 -24.62 -10.58 1.44
C LEU A 301 -23.29 -10.85 0.73
N SER A 302 -22.31 -11.45 1.41
CA SER A 302 -21.04 -11.86 0.81
C SER A 302 -21.24 -12.85 -0.34
N GLY A 303 -22.12 -13.84 -0.17
CA GLY A 303 -22.48 -14.79 -1.23
C GLY A 303 -23.12 -14.12 -2.44
N MET A 304 -24.01 -13.14 -2.22
CA MET A 304 -24.63 -12.36 -3.29
C MET A 304 -23.61 -11.47 -4.01
N LEU A 305 -22.70 -10.84 -3.26
CA LEU A 305 -21.66 -9.96 -3.80
C LEU A 305 -20.70 -10.68 -4.74
N ARG A 306 -20.36 -11.96 -4.50
CA ARG A 306 -19.50 -12.73 -5.40
C ARG A 306 -20.00 -12.71 -6.85
N THR A 307 -21.31 -12.90 -7.03
CA THR A 307 -21.92 -12.90 -8.38
C THR A 307 -22.16 -11.48 -8.89
N SER A 308 -22.61 -10.56 -8.04
CA SER A 308 -22.92 -9.20 -8.49
C SER A 308 -21.66 -8.43 -8.90
N LEU A 309 -20.55 -8.60 -8.17
CA LEU A 309 -19.28 -7.93 -8.45
C LEU A 309 -18.72 -8.30 -9.82
N GLN A 310 -18.74 -9.59 -10.16
CA GLN A 310 -18.32 -10.04 -11.49
C GLN A 310 -19.17 -9.42 -12.60
N ASN A 311 -20.48 -9.35 -12.40
CA ASN A 311 -21.36 -8.70 -13.38
C ASN A 311 -21.14 -7.19 -13.48
N GLU A 312 -20.83 -6.52 -12.36
CA GLU A 312 -20.65 -5.07 -12.31
C GLU A 312 -19.39 -4.60 -13.02
N VAL A 313 -18.28 -5.33 -12.88
CA VAL A 313 -17.00 -4.90 -13.46
C VAL A 313 -16.91 -5.08 -14.97
N LYS A 314 -17.80 -5.89 -15.55
CA LYS A 314 -17.84 -6.20 -16.99
C LYS A 314 -17.95 -4.93 -17.85
N GLY A 315 -17.29 -4.95 -19.01
CA GLY A 315 -17.37 -3.89 -20.02
C GLY A 315 -16.43 -2.70 -19.75
N SER A 316 -15.47 -2.90 -18.84
CA SER A 316 -14.32 -2.03 -18.62
C SER A 316 -13.05 -2.85 -18.89
N ALA A 317 -11.98 -2.24 -19.42
CA ALA A 317 -10.75 -2.96 -19.71
C ALA A 317 -10.14 -3.58 -18.43
N ALA A 318 -10.15 -2.82 -17.32
CA ALA A 318 -9.70 -3.31 -16.02
C ALA A 318 -10.59 -4.45 -15.50
N GLY A 319 -11.90 -4.29 -15.56
CA GLY A 319 -12.84 -5.31 -15.08
C GLY A 319 -12.84 -6.58 -15.93
N ASP A 320 -12.71 -6.47 -17.26
CA ASP A 320 -12.64 -7.61 -18.16
C ASP A 320 -11.36 -8.44 -17.94
N LYS A 321 -10.26 -7.80 -17.54
CA LYS A 321 -9.02 -8.48 -17.11
C LYS A 321 -9.24 -9.28 -15.82
N VAL A 322 -9.89 -8.68 -14.81
CA VAL A 322 -10.29 -9.38 -13.57
C VAL A 322 -11.23 -10.55 -13.86
N LEU A 323 -12.19 -10.38 -14.77
CA LEU A 323 -13.10 -11.46 -15.16
C LEU A 323 -12.39 -12.59 -15.89
N LYS A 324 -11.44 -12.28 -16.77
CA LYS A 324 -10.62 -13.29 -17.45
C LYS A 324 -9.88 -14.17 -16.44
N PHE A 325 -9.35 -13.58 -15.37
CA PHE A 325 -8.69 -14.30 -14.29
C PHE A 325 -9.64 -15.28 -13.57
N TYR A 326 -10.82 -14.83 -13.14
CA TYR A 326 -11.78 -15.73 -12.49
C TYR A 326 -12.35 -16.78 -13.45
N ASN A 327 -12.54 -16.44 -14.72
CA ASN A 327 -12.98 -17.38 -15.75
C ASN A 327 -11.91 -18.42 -16.12
N SER A 328 -10.64 -18.22 -15.74
CA SER A 328 -9.60 -19.25 -15.91
C SER A 328 -9.59 -20.30 -14.79
N GLY A 329 -10.57 -20.27 -13.88
CA GLY A 329 -10.72 -21.21 -12.79
C GLY A 329 -10.22 -20.72 -11.43
N ALA A 330 -9.77 -19.46 -11.32
CA ALA A 330 -9.44 -18.88 -10.03
C ALA A 330 -10.71 -18.74 -9.16
N LYS A 331 -10.61 -19.09 -7.87
CA LYS A 331 -11.73 -19.00 -6.94
C LYS A 331 -11.92 -17.55 -6.47
N LEU A 332 -13.12 -17.02 -6.64
CA LEU A 332 -13.54 -15.78 -5.99
C LEU A 332 -14.18 -16.09 -4.64
N ASP A 333 -13.54 -15.68 -3.56
CA ASP A 333 -14.13 -15.66 -2.22
C ASP A 333 -14.21 -14.21 -1.72
N VAL A 334 -15.36 -13.85 -1.18
CA VAL A 334 -15.68 -12.50 -0.70
C VAL A 334 -16.21 -12.64 0.72
N ALA A 335 -15.78 -11.74 1.59
CA ALA A 335 -16.26 -11.63 2.96
C ALA A 335 -16.50 -10.16 3.34
N ILE A 336 -17.34 -9.97 4.36
CA ILE A 336 -17.59 -8.66 4.99
C ILE A 336 -17.19 -8.79 6.45
N GLU A 337 -16.06 -8.19 6.80
CA GLU A 337 -15.44 -8.29 8.12
C GLU A 337 -14.78 -6.95 8.45
N SER A 338 -14.44 -6.70 9.73
CA SER A 338 -13.64 -5.52 10.06
C SER A 338 -12.24 -5.70 9.50
N CYS A 339 -11.75 -4.71 8.75
CA CYS A 339 -10.38 -4.73 8.26
C CYS A 339 -9.45 -3.75 9.00
N GLN A 340 -9.86 -3.28 10.18
CA GLN A 340 -9.04 -2.51 11.12
C GLN A 340 -8.38 -1.27 10.50
N GLY A 341 -9.15 -0.46 9.77
CA GLY A 341 -8.68 0.83 9.24
C GLY A 341 -8.38 0.87 7.74
N CYS A 342 -8.69 -0.20 7.00
CA CYS A 342 -8.69 -0.21 5.54
C CYS A 342 -10.13 -0.11 4.97
N TYR A 343 -10.30 -0.21 3.64
CA TYR A 343 -11.63 -0.34 3.01
C TYR A 343 -11.90 -1.73 2.45
N ALA A 344 -10.85 -2.40 1.98
CA ALA A 344 -10.83 -3.81 1.68
C ALA A 344 -9.39 -4.33 1.79
N LYS A 345 -9.24 -5.64 1.86
CA LYS A 345 -7.95 -6.33 1.73
C LYS A 345 -8.12 -7.67 1.02
N TYR A 346 -7.14 -8.06 0.23
CA TYR A 346 -6.91 -9.44 -0.16
C TYR A 346 -6.09 -10.16 0.91
N GLU A 347 -6.54 -11.34 1.33
CA GLU A 347 -5.86 -12.17 2.31
C GLU A 347 -5.29 -13.43 1.64
N PRO A 348 -3.97 -13.51 1.37
CA PRO A 348 -3.35 -14.62 0.66
C PRO A 348 -3.59 -16.00 1.28
N SER A 349 -3.60 -16.09 2.61
CA SER A 349 -3.73 -17.35 3.35
C SER A 349 -5.10 -18.01 3.20
N THR A 350 -6.16 -17.21 3.02
CA THR A 350 -7.54 -17.70 2.84
C THR A 350 -8.05 -17.53 1.41
N GLY A 351 -7.34 -16.76 0.58
CA GLY A 351 -7.75 -16.41 -0.78
C GLY A 351 -8.98 -15.49 -0.82
N LYS A 352 -9.33 -14.84 0.29
CA LYS A 352 -10.52 -13.99 0.40
C LYS A 352 -10.23 -12.54 0.05
N ILE A 353 -11.20 -11.89 -0.59
CA ILE A 353 -11.32 -10.43 -0.63
C ILE A 353 -12.28 -10.00 0.47
N ILE A 354 -11.77 -9.29 1.47
CA ILE A 354 -12.52 -8.83 2.64
C ILE A 354 -12.86 -7.36 2.45
N PHE A 355 -14.15 -7.01 2.40
CA PHE A 355 -14.61 -5.63 2.46
C PHE A 355 -14.87 -5.21 3.91
N ASP A 356 -14.49 -3.99 4.25
CA ASP A 356 -14.68 -3.47 5.59
C ASP A 356 -16.17 -3.31 5.93
N SER A 357 -16.59 -3.91 7.05
CA SER A 357 -17.98 -3.86 7.49
C SER A 357 -18.47 -2.45 7.82
N GLU A 358 -17.60 -1.58 8.37
CA GLU A 358 -17.97 -0.19 8.68
C GLU A 358 -18.16 0.64 7.41
N MET A 359 -17.37 0.40 6.36
CA MET A 359 -17.59 1.02 5.05
C MET A 359 -18.97 0.68 4.48
N ILE A 360 -19.40 -0.59 4.56
CA ILE A 360 -20.71 -1.02 4.06
C ILE A 360 -21.84 -0.45 4.92
N GLN A 361 -21.70 -0.45 6.24
CA GLN A 361 -22.68 0.15 7.14
C GLN A 361 -22.78 1.67 6.95
N GLN A 362 -21.66 2.36 6.67
CA GLN A 362 -21.67 3.78 6.32
C GLN A 362 -22.46 4.01 5.02
N TYR A 363 -22.24 3.18 4.00
CA TYR A 363 -23.02 3.24 2.76
C TYR A 363 -24.53 3.08 3.02
N MET A 364 -24.90 2.09 3.85
CA MET A 364 -26.27 1.83 4.27
C MET A 364 -26.92 3.05 4.91
N ARG A 365 -26.25 3.67 5.91
CA ARG A 365 -26.75 4.88 6.58
C ARG A 365 -26.95 6.04 5.61
N VAL A 366 -25.92 6.37 4.82
CA VAL A 366 -25.97 7.51 3.87
C VAL A 366 -27.05 7.35 2.80
N ASN A 367 -27.43 6.11 2.47
CA ASN A 367 -28.47 5.81 1.48
C ASN A 367 -29.81 5.43 2.10
N ASN A 368 -29.94 5.46 3.43
CA ASN A 368 -31.12 5.01 4.17
C ASN A 368 -31.58 3.60 3.76
N VAL A 369 -30.65 2.64 3.77
CA VAL A 369 -30.88 1.24 3.39
C VAL A 369 -30.55 0.33 4.57
N THR A 370 -31.46 -0.59 4.92
CA THR A 370 -31.21 -1.61 5.94
C THR A 370 -30.54 -2.86 5.34
N ALA A 371 -29.93 -3.70 6.18
CA ALA A 371 -29.34 -4.97 5.73
C ALA A 371 -30.38 -5.86 5.04
N ASP A 372 -31.58 -5.95 5.62
CA ASP A 372 -32.72 -6.67 5.05
C ASP A 372 -33.11 -6.15 3.66
N THR A 373 -33.09 -4.83 3.47
CA THR A 373 -33.40 -4.21 2.18
C THR A 373 -32.31 -4.51 1.17
N LEU A 374 -31.02 -4.42 1.55
CA LEU A 374 -29.91 -4.81 0.66
C LEU A 374 -30.03 -6.25 0.17
N ILE A 375 -30.46 -7.16 1.04
CA ILE A 375 -30.60 -8.58 0.74
C ILE A 375 -31.80 -8.84 -0.18
N LYS A 376 -32.93 -8.17 0.06
CA LYS A 376 -34.20 -8.43 -0.64
C LYS A 376 -34.34 -7.63 -1.95
N ASP A 377 -33.74 -6.45 -2.03
CA ASP A 377 -33.84 -5.54 -3.19
C ASP A 377 -32.58 -5.61 -4.07
N ARG A 378 -32.74 -6.18 -5.28
CA ARG A 378 -31.68 -6.28 -6.28
C ARG A 378 -31.12 -4.93 -6.72
N ALA A 379 -31.93 -3.87 -6.74
CA ALA A 379 -31.46 -2.54 -7.12
C ALA A 379 -30.53 -1.96 -6.05
N GLN A 380 -30.83 -2.17 -4.77
CA GLN A 380 -29.99 -1.72 -3.66
C GLN A 380 -28.68 -2.51 -3.59
N LEU A 381 -28.74 -3.84 -3.77
CA LEU A 381 -27.53 -4.66 -3.90
C LEU A 381 -26.67 -4.19 -5.08
N ALA A 382 -27.28 -3.91 -6.24
CA ALA A 382 -26.54 -3.44 -7.42
C ALA A 382 -25.90 -2.05 -7.19
N ALA A 383 -26.53 -1.18 -6.41
CA ALA A 383 -25.97 0.12 -6.04
C ALA A 383 -24.80 -0.02 -5.05
N LEU A 384 -24.91 -0.91 -4.05
CA LEU A 384 -23.78 -1.25 -3.17
C LEU A 384 -22.63 -1.88 -3.97
N THR A 385 -22.94 -2.80 -4.88
CA THR A 385 -21.95 -3.45 -5.74
C THR A 385 -21.19 -2.42 -6.58
N LYS A 386 -21.88 -1.45 -7.19
CA LYS A 386 -21.25 -0.31 -7.88
C LYS A 386 -20.30 0.44 -6.96
N TYR A 387 -20.78 0.78 -5.76
CA TYR A 387 -20.02 1.54 -4.79
C TYR A 387 -18.71 0.86 -4.39
N ILE A 388 -18.71 -0.45 -4.13
CA ILE A 388 -17.50 -1.17 -3.67
C ILE A 388 -16.64 -1.72 -4.82
N SER A 389 -17.16 -1.75 -6.05
CA SER A 389 -16.47 -2.34 -7.21
C SER A 389 -15.05 -1.82 -7.51
N PRO A 390 -14.67 -0.55 -7.23
CA PRO A 390 -13.28 -0.12 -7.39
C PRO A 390 -12.32 -0.91 -6.50
N MET A 391 -12.69 -1.12 -5.23
CA MET A 391 -11.87 -1.92 -4.31
C MET A 391 -11.86 -3.39 -4.71
N PHE A 392 -12.95 -3.91 -5.27
CA PHE A 392 -12.93 -5.27 -5.80
C PHE A 392 -11.87 -5.43 -6.90
N VAL A 393 -11.78 -4.48 -7.84
CA VAL A 393 -10.76 -4.50 -8.89
C VAL A 393 -9.35 -4.39 -8.31
N HIS A 394 -9.16 -3.54 -7.30
CA HIS A 394 -7.90 -3.39 -6.57
C HIS A 394 -7.46 -4.72 -5.93
N GLU A 395 -8.30 -5.30 -5.07
CA GLU A 395 -7.96 -6.52 -4.33
C GLU A 395 -7.89 -7.76 -5.22
N ALA A 396 -8.71 -7.84 -6.28
CA ALA A 396 -8.60 -8.90 -7.28
C ALA A 396 -7.26 -8.84 -8.01
N THR A 397 -6.68 -7.64 -8.19
CA THR A 397 -5.33 -7.49 -8.76
C THR A 397 -4.27 -8.07 -7.83
N HIS A 398 -4.39 -7.86 -6.51
CA HIS A 398 -3.51 -8.54 -5.54
C HIS A 398 -3.65 -10.06 -5.59
N GLN A 399 -4.87 -10.58 -5.74
CA GLN A 399 -5.07 -12.01 -5.95
C GLN A 399 -4.40 -12.53 -7.23
N MET A 400 -4.46 -11.76 -8.32
CA MET A 400 -3.79 -12.09 -9.58
C MET A 400 -2.26 -12.10 -9.44
N GLN A 401 -1.70 -11.13 -8.72
CA GLN A 401 -0.26 -11.06 -8.42
C GLN A 401 0.19 -12.26 -7.57
N HIS A 402 -0.61 -12.65 -6.58
CA HIS A 402 -0.32 -13.82 -5.76
C HIS A 402 -0.42 -15.13 -6.56
N ASP A 403 -1.46 -15.30 -7.38
CA ASP A 403 -1.61 -16.47 -8.26
C ASP A 403 -0.46 -16.58 -9.29
N TRP A 404 -0.01 -15.46 -9.85
CA TRP A 404 1.16 -15.41 -10.72
C TRP A 404 2.42 -15.94 -10.02
N ALA A 405 2.73 -15.42 -8.83
CA ALA A 405 3.91 -15.85 -8.07
C ALA A 405 3.83 -17.34 -7.69
N ALA A 406 2.65 -17.80 -7.28
CA ALA A 406 2.41 -19.20 -6.94
C ALA A 406 2.63 -20.13 -8.14
N LYS A 407 2.12 -19.76 -9.33
CA LYS A 407 2.31 -20.51 -10.58
C LYS A 407 3.75 -20.49 -11.09
N ALA A 408 4.46 -19.39 -10.85
CA ALA A 408 5.88 -19.28 -11.16
C ALA A 408 6.78 -20.00 -10.13
N HIS A 409 6.22 -20.45 -9.01
CA HIS A 409 6.96 -21.04 -7.89
C HIS A 409 8.08 -20.13 -7.36
N ILE A 410 7.80 -18.83 -7.28
CA ILE A 410 8.75 -17.82 -6.78
C ILE A 410 8.23 -17.16 -5.51
N TYR A 411 9.14 -16.82 -4.60
CA TYR A 411 8.80 -15.96 -3.48
C TYR A 411 8.55 -14.53 -3.95
N LYS A 412 7.41 -13.91 -3.60
CA LYS A 412 7.11 -12.52 -3.94
C LYS A 412 6.80 -11.73 -2.68
N PRO A 413 7.67 -10.82 -2.22
CA PRO A 413 7.32 -9.91 -1.14
C PRO A 413 6.20 -8.96 -1.60
N TYR A 414 5.40 -8.47 -0.66
CA TYR A 414 4.43 -7.40 -0.92
C TYR A 414 5.14 -6.04 -0.96
N THR A 415 5.02 -5.31 -2.08
CA THR A 415 5.83 -4.10 -2.33
C THR A 415 5.04 -2.95 -2.93
N GLN A 416 5.68 -1.78 -3.07
CA GLN A 416 5.09 -0.62 -3.73
C GLN A 416 4.72 -0.88 -5.19
N GLU A 417 5.45 -1.75 -5.88
CA GLU A 417 5.17 -2.12 -7.27
C GLU A 417 3.82 -2.85 -7.37
N ASP A 418 3.50 -3.71 -6.39
CA ASP A 418 2.20 -4.36 -6.31
C ASP A 418 1.06 -3.33 -6.20
N GLU A 419 1.27 -2.31 -5.36
CA GLU A 419 0.30 -1.25 -5.11
C GLU A 419 0.15 -0.27 -6.28
N ILE A 420 1.21 -0.07 -7.06
CA ILE A 420 1.13 0.69 -8.31
C ILE A 420 0.25 -0.05 -9.30
N GLU A 421 0.45 -1.36 -9.47
CA GLU A 421 -0.36 -2.15 -10.39
C GLU A 421 -1.84 -2.21 -9.95
N SER A 422 -2.13 -2.52 -8.67
CA SER A 422 -3.50 -2.58 -8.14
C SER A 422 -4.20 -1.23 -8.19
N SER A 423 -3.52 -0.15 -7.78
CA SER A 423 -4.08 1.20 -7.83
C SER A 423 -4.29 1.69 -9.26
N SER A 424 -3.44 1.27 -10.21
CA SER A 424 -3.62 1.60 -11.63
C SER A 424 -4.84 0.89 -12.21
N MET A 425 -5.05 -0.39 -11.89
CA MET A 425 -6.25 -1.16 -12.28
C MET A 425 -7.53 -0.51 -11.74
N GLU A 426 -7.52 -0.13 -10.46
CA GLU A 426 -8.63 0.58 -9.83
C GLU A 426 -8.91 1.94 -10.50
N ALA A 427 -7.88 2.76 -10.68
CA ALA A 427 -8.04 4.10 -11.23
C ALA A 427 -8.48 4.07 -12.71
N LEU A 428 -8.00 3.09 -13.48
CA LEU A 428 -8.47 2.82 -14.83
C LEU A 428 -9.96 2.45 -14.82
N TYR A 429 -10.35 1.50 -13.98
CA TYR A 429 -11.75 1.09 -13.83
C TYR A 429 -12.66 2.28 -13.50
N MET A 430 -12.28 3.07 -12.49
CA MET A 430 -12.97 4.31 -12.12
C MET A 430 -13.10 5.25 -13.32
N THR A 431 -12.01 5.50 -14.05
CA THR A 431 -12.02 6.43 -15.19
C THR A 431 -12.96 5.96 -16.29
N GLU A 432 -12.98 4.67 -16.61
CA GLU A 432 -13.87 4.10 -17.64
C GLU A 432 -15.34 4.17 -17.22
N LYS A 433 -15.66 3.78 -15.98
CA LYS A 433 -17.03 3.77 -15.46
C LYS A 433 -17.58 5.19 -15.29
N MET A 434 -16.78 6.14 -14.81
CA MET A 434 -17.17 7.55 -14.72
C MET A 434 -17.50 8.17 -16.08
N LYS A 435 -16.89 7.68 -17.18
CA LYS A 435 -17.19 8.13 -18.54
C LYS A 435 -18.41 7.44 -19.16
N ARG A 436 -18.58 6.13 -18.93
CA ARG A 436 -19.52 5.28 -19.69
C ARG A 436 -20.79 4.89 -18.92
N ASP A 437 -20.76 4.90 -17.59
CA ASP A 437 -21.87 4.48 -16.75
C ASP A 437 -22.43 5.68 -15.96
N LYS A 438 -23.57 6.20 -16.44
CA LYS A 438 -24.23 7.35 -15.81
C LYS A 438 -24.59 7.07 -14.34
N ARG A 439 -25.05 5.86 -14.00
CA ARG A 439 -25.46 5.54 -12.63
C ARG A 439 -24.26 5.47 -11.71
N PHE A 440 -23.15 4.91 -12.18
CA PHE A 440 -21.88 4.92 -11.46
C PHE A 440 -21.40 6.34 -11.20
N LYS A 441 -21.41 7.19 -12.23
CA LYS A 441 -21.05 8.61 -12.12
C LYS A 441 -21.92 9.35 -11.10
N ASP A 442 -23.24 9.25 -11.25
CA ASP A 442 -24.19 9.91 -10.34
C ASP A 442 -23.97 9.44 -8.89
N LEU A 443 -23.69 8.15 -8.69
CA LEU A 443 -23.40 7.59 -7.38
C LEU A 443 -22.12 8.19 -6.79
N PHE A 444 -20.99 8.16 -7.49
CA PHE A 444 -19.71 8.63 -6.95
C PHE A 444 -19.66 10.15 -6.76
N THR A 445 -20.21 10.95 -7.68
CA THR A 445 -20.33 12.42 -7.50
C THR A 445 -21.20 12.79 -6.31
N ARG A 446 -22.23 11.99 -6.02
CA ARG A 446 -23.03 12.18 -4.80
C ARG A 446 -22.26 11.75 -3.56
N MET A 447 -21.59 10.60 -3.59
CA MET A 447 -20.96 10.01 -2.42
C MET A 447 -19.64 10.69 -2.04
N GLU A 448 -18.88 11.27 -2.97
CA GLU A 448 -17.60 11.94 -2.67
C GLU A 448 -17.73 13.09 -1.66
N ASN A 449 -18.89 13.74 -1.64
CA ASN A 449 -19.21 14.84 -0.72
C ASN A 449 -19.68 14.35 0.66
N ASN A 450 -19.89 13.04 0.82
CA ASN A 450 -20.46 12.44 2.02
C ASN A 450 -19.56 11.36 2.62
N THR A 451 -18.68 10.69 1.87
CA THR A 451 -17.83 9.62 2.39
C THR A 451 -16.37 9.81 2.00
N THR A 452 -15.48 9.58 2.96
CA THR A 452 -14.01 9.61 2.74
C THR A 452 -13.57 8.52 1.76
N TYR A 453 -14.28 7.40 1.73
CA TYR A 453 -14.08 6.33 0.76
C TYR A 453 -14.21 6.84 -0.68
N ALA A 454 -15.39 7.37 -1.04
CA ALA A 454 -15.66 7.82 -2.40
C ALA A 454 -14.74 8.98 -2.78
N GLN A 455 -14.47 9.90 -1.86
CA GLN A 455 -13.51 10.98 -2.04
C GLN A 455 -12.12 10.44 -2.40
N LYS A 456 -11.61 9.44 -1.67
CA LYS A 456 -10.29 8.84 -1.95
C LYS A 456 -10.25 8.11 -3.31
N ARG A 457 -11.33 7.41 -3.69
CA ARG A 457 -11.41 6.75 -5.02
C ARG A 457 -11.39 7.78 -6.15
N MET A 458 -12.13 8.88 -6.00
CA MET A 458 -12.12 10.00 -6.95
C MET A 458 -10.74 10.68 -7.03
N GLN A 459 -10.08 10.91 -5.90
CA GLN A 459 -8.71 11.44 -5.87
C GLN A 459 -7.70 10.50 -6.54
N MET A 460 -7.84 9.18 -6.38
CA MET A 460 -7.01 8.19 -7.04
C MET A 460 -7.15 8.29 -8.56
N MET A 461 -8.39 8.32 -9.05
CA MET A 461 -8.73 8.53 -10.45
C MET A 461 -8.14 9.86 -10.99
N ASP A 462 -8.29 10.97 -10.24
CA ASP A 462 -7.77 12.27 -10.66
C ASP A 462 -6.24 12.29 -10.75
N ARG A 463 -5.54 11.63 -9.83
CA ARG A 463 -4.07 11.49 -9.87
C ARG A 463 -3.65 10.69 -11.08
N PHE A 464 -4.33 9.58 -11.36
CA PHE A 464 -4.08 8.74 -12.52
C PHE A 464 -4.21 9.49 -13.84
N ASN A 465 -5.26 10.30 -13.97
CA ASN A 465 -5.52 11.10 -15.17
C ASN A 465 -4.45 12.18 -15.45
N ARG A 466 -3.67 12.58 -14.44
CA ARG A 466 -2.54 13.53 -14.60
C ARG A 466 -1.31 12.90 -15.26
N GLY A 467 -1.20 11.58 -15.31
CA GLY A 467 -0.15 10.83 -16.03
C GLY A 467 0.55 9.78 -15.17
N GLY A 468 1.12 8.75 -15.83
CA GLY A 468 1.71 7.57 -15.19
C GLY A 468 2.80 7.90 -14.16
N THR A 469 3.84 8.63 -14.56
CA THR A 469 4.95 8.99 -13.65
C THR A 469 4.49 9.80 -12.42
N ALA A 470 3.55 10.73 -12.60
CA ALA A 470 3.01 11.51 -11.48
C ALA A 470 2.14 10.64 -10.56
N PHE A 471 1.41 9.68 -11.13
CA PHE A 471 0.62 8.71 -10.39
C PHE A 471 1.50 7.78 -9.56
N GLU A 472 2.51 7.15 -10.16
CA GLU A 472 3.45 6.27 -9.48
C GLU A 472 4.16 6.99 -8.33
N ASN A 473 4.63 8.23 -8.56
CA ASN A 473 5.22 9.04 -7.50
C ASN A 473 4.21 9.33 -6.37
N SER A 474 2.95 9.62 -6.71
CA SER A 474 1.92 9.79 -5.69
C SER A 474 1.65 8.51 -4.91
N ILE A 475 1.64 7.34 -5.55
CA ILE A 475 1.48 6.04 -4.88
C ILE A 475 2.62 5.83 -3.89
N ARG A 476 3.87 5.96 -4.35
CA ARG A 476 5.06 5.70 -3.52
C ARG A 476 5.28 6.72 -2.40
N GLN A 477 4.92 7.98 -2.61
CA GLN A 477 5.22 9.06 -1.66
C GLN A 477 4.05 9.49 -0.79
N VAL A 478 2.81 9.25 -1.20
CA VAL A 478 1.62 9.77 -0.50
C VAL A 478 0.71 8.66 -0.02
N VAL A 479 0.51 7.59 -0.81
CA VAL A 479 -0.49 6.57 -0.48
C VAL A 479 0.14 5.37 0.25
N TYR A 480 1.26 4.86 -0.26
CA TYR A 480 1.92 3.65 0.21
C TYR A 480 3.39 3.90 0.57
N PHE A 481 3.66 5.04 1.21
CA PHE A 481 5.01 5.40 1.69
C PHE A 481 5.54 4.46 2.79
N SER A 482 4.63 3.73 3.46
CA SER A 482 4.96 2.74 4.49
C SER A 482 5.15 1.32 3.93
N THR A 483 5.01 1.14 2.61
CA THR A 483 5.30 -0.12 1.93
C THR A 483 6.72 -0.03 1.33
N PRO A 484 7.57 -1.05 1.48
CA PRO A 484 8.90 -1.05 0.86
C PRO A 484 8.81 -1.16 -0.67
N SER A 485 9.78 -0.58 -1.38
CA SER A 485 10.01 -0.96 -2.79
C SER A 485 10.47 -2.41 -2.86
N PHE A 486 10.40 -3.03 -4.04
CA PHE A 486 10.93 -4.38 -4.25
C PHE A 486 12.41 -4.48 -3.87
N ASP A 487 13.21 -3.47 -4.21
CA ASP A 487 14.63 -3.45 -3.85
C ASP A 487 14.86 -3.32 -2.34
N ALA A 488 14.06 -2.51 -1.63
CA ALA A 488 14.12 -2.43 -0.17
C ALA A 488 13.70 -3.75 0.49
N ALA A 489 12.63 -4.40 0.00
CA ALA A 489 12.15 -5.67 0.53
C ALA A 489 13.15 -6.81 0.25
N SER A 490 13.60 -6.93 -1.00
CA SER A 490 14.57 -7.92 -1.46
C SER A 490 15.87 -7.81 -0.67
N SER A 491 16.43 -6.60 -0.54
CA SER A 491 17.67 -6.38 0.21
C SER A 491 17.57 -6.79 1.67
N GLN A 492 16.45 -6.48 2.33
CA GLN A 492 16.21 -6.88 3.72
C GLN A 492 16.18 -8.41 3.87
N ILE A 493 15.46 -9.10 2.99
CA ILE A 493 15.33 -10.56 3.04
C ILE A 493 16.66 -11.22 2.69
N LEU A 494 17.31 -10.82 1.59
CA LEU A 494 18.62 -11.34 1.19
C LEU A 494 19.66 -11.16 2.31
N SER A 495 19.70 -10.00 2.97
CA SER A 495 20.61 -9.76 4.09
C SER A 495 20.35 -10.69 5.28
N ALA A 496 19.07 -10.92 5.63
CA ALA A 496 18.69 -11.78 6.74
C ALA A 496 18.98 -13.27 6.44
N ILE A 497 18.59 -13.73 5.25
CA ILE A 497 18.83 -15.11 4.82
C ILE A 497 20.33 -15.39 4.74
N SER A 498 21.12 -14.48 4.16
CA SER A 498 22.58 -14.69 4.02
C SER A 498 23.27 -14.76 5.39
N ALA A 499 22.86 -13.91 6.34
CA ALA A 499 23.40 -13.96 7.71
C ALA A 499 23.06 -15.28 8.41
N GLU A 500 21.85 -15.79 8.21
CA GLU A 500 21.42 -17.06 8.79
C GLU A 500 22.13 -18.28 8.15
N LEU A 501 22.28 -18.29 6.83
CA LEU A 501 23.03 -19.34 6.13
C LEU A 501 24.50 -19.35 6.56
N GLN A 502 25.14 -18.19 6.68
CA GLN A 502 26.50 -18.06 7.19
C GLN A 502 26.61 -18.60 8.64
N ARG A 503 25.64 -18.26 9.51
CA ARG A 503 25.58 -18.79 10.88
C ARG A 503 25.51 -20.32 10.87
N ARG A 504 24.67 -20.92 10.02
CA ARG A 504 24.55 -22.38 9.88
C ARG A 504 25.82 -23.02 9.37
N ASN A 505 26.54 -22.38 8.45
CA ASN A 505 27.82 -22.89 7.95
C ASN A 505 28.86 -23.03 9.08
N ALA A 506 28.82 -22.15 10.08
CA ALA A 506 29.65 -22.22 11.28
C ALA A 506 29.18 -23.22 12.36
N MET A 507 27.98 -23.80 12.22
CA MET A 507 27.42 -24.76 13.19
C MET A 507 27.92 -26.19 12.98
N SER A 508 27.80 -27.02 14.04
CA SER A 508 28.00 -28.46 13.91
C SER A 508 26.93 -29.08 13.00
N ALA A 509 27.24 -30.24 12.41
CA ALA A 509 26.26 -30.96 11.58
C ALA A 509 24.99 -31.35 12.35
N ALA A 510 25.14 -31.71 13.64
CA ALA A 510 24.01 -32.08 14.50
C ALA A 510 23.10 -30.88 14.78
N ASP A 511 23.67 -29.72 15.12
CA ASP A 511 22.88 -28.52 15.41
C ASP A 511 22.19 -27.98 14.15
N ARG A 512 22.86 -28.06 13.00
CA ARG A 512 22.22 -27.75 11.70
C ARG A 512 21.03 -28.65 11.44
N ALA A 513 21.18 -29.96 11.60
CA ALA A 513 20.10 -30.92 11.37
C ALA A 513 18.94 -30.69 12.34
N ALA A 514 19.21 -30.35 13.60
CA ALA A 514 18.18 -30.01 14.59
C ALA A 514 17.42 -28.73 14.20
N THR A 515 18.13 -27.70 13.71
CA THR A 515 17.53 -26.46 13.20
C THR A 515 16.61 -26.74 12.00
N ASP A 516 17.08 -27.53 11.04
CA ASP A 516 16.33 -27.89 9.84
C ASP A 516 15.13 -28.82 10.13
N ALA A 517 15.21 -29.66 11.16
CA ALA A 517 14.09 -30.52 11.56
C ALA A 517 12.92 -29.71 12.12
N ALA A 518 13.19 -28.60 12.82
CA ALA A 518 12.18 -27.77 13.48
C ALA A 518 11.66 -26.60 12.62
N GLY A 519 12.35 -26.26 11.53
CA GLY A 519 12.03 -25.08 10.72
C GLY A 519 10.80 -25.22 9.82
N ALA A 520 10.20 -24.07 9.48
CA ALA A 520 9.16 -23.93 8.47
C ALA A 520 9.68 -24.36 7.08
N GLY A 521 8.88 -25.15 6.36
CA GLY A 521 9.19 -25.58 5.00
C GLY A 521 8.96 -24.48 3.95
N LEU A 522 9.33 -24.75 2.70
CA LEU A 522 9.24 -23.77 1.60
C LEU A 522 7.83 -23.19 1.42
N ASN A 523 6.79 -24.02 1.41
CA ASN A 523 5.41 -23.55 1.20
C ASN A 523 4.96 -22.54 2.27
N GLU A 524 5.35 -22.74 3.52
CA GLU A 524 5.05 -21.83 4.62
C GLU A 524 5.88 -20.55 4.50
N ALA A 525 7.19 -20.70 4.25
CA ALA A 525 8.10 -19.57 4.06
C ALA A 525 7.71 -18.69 2.87
N MET A 526 7.16 -19.26 1.79
CA MET A 526 6.70 -18.50 0.63
C MET A 526 5.50 -17.58 0.93
N GLY A 527 4.72 -17.90 1.96
CA GLY A 527 3.58 -17.08 2.41
C GLY A 527 3.95 -16.00 3.42
N MET A 528 5.19 -15.95 3.89
CA MET A 528 5.64 -15.00 4.92
C MET A 528 5.86 -13.59 4.35
N THR A 529 5.49 -12.60 5.14
CA THR A 529 5.81 -11.18 4.89
C THR A 529 7.32 -10.92 5.01
N VAL A 530 7.76 -9.75 4.53
CA VAL A 530 9.17 -9.30 4.67
C VAL A 530 9.60 -9.33 6.15
N GLN A 531 8.75 -8.88 7.06
CA GLN A 531 9.02 -8.82 8.50
C GLN A 531 9.14 -10.22 9.10
N GLU A 532 8.23 -11.14 8.77
CA GLU A 532 8.27 -12.53 9.25
C GLU A 532 9.51 -13.26 8.75
N LEU A 533 9.85 -13.14 7.46
CA LEU A 533 11.05 -13.76 6.88
C LEU A 533 12.34 -13.19 7.48
N SER A 534 12.47 -11.86 7.50
CA SER A 534 13.70 -11.24 7.97
C SER A 534 13.90 -11.34 9.48
N GLY A 535 12.83 -11.35 10.28
CA GLY A 535 12.89 -11.56 11.73
C GLY A 535 12.95 -13.03 12.14
N GLY A 536 12.45 -13.93 11.27
CA GLY A 536 12.27 -15.35 11.55
C GLY A 536 13.15 -16.29 10.74
N ALA A 537 14.16 -15.80 10.00
CA ALA A 537 15.02 -16.63 9.15
C ALA A 537 15.61 -17.87 9.87
N GLY A 538 15.93 -17.74 11.16
CA GLY A 538 16.41 -18.84 12.00
C GLY A 538 15.43 -20.01 12.16
N ASN A 539 14.13 -19.77 11.95
CA ASN A 539 13.05 -20.75 12.09
C ASN A 539 12.61 -21.33 10.74
N ILE A 540 13.40 -21.15 9.67
CA ILE A 540 13.06 -21.63 8.31
C ILE A 540 14.10 -22.69 7.90
N LYS A 541 13.69 -23.72 7.17
CA LYS A 541 14.62 -24.76 6.70
C LYS A 541 15.64 -24.22 5.69
N THR A 542 16.84 -24.81 5.70
CA THR A 542 17.97 -24.37 4.87
C THR A 542 17.64 -24.41 3.37
N ASP A 543 16.91 -25.41 2.91
CA ASP A 543 16.49 -25.55 1.51
C ASP A 543 15.51 -24.45 1.10
N ALA A 544 14.54 -24.12 1.96
CA ALA A 544 13.61 -23.02 1.75
C ALA A 544 14.33 -21.66 1.70
N LEU A 545 15.27 -21.42 2.63
CA LEU A 545 16.10 -20.21 2.65
C LEU A 545 16.89 -20.05 1.34
N LYS A 546 17.55 -21.12 0.88
CA LYS A 546 18.32 -21.11 -0.37
C LYS A 546 17.43 -20.83 -1.58
N LYS A 547 16.23 -21.42 -1.65
CA LYS A 547 15.28 -21.17 -2.74
C LYS A 547 14.81 -19.71 -2.76
N ILE A 548 14.50 -19.12 -1.61
CA ILE A 548 14.08 -17.72 -1.54
C ILE A 548 15.24 -16.77 -1.88
N GLN A 549 16.47 -17.08 -1.44
CA GLN A 549 17.66 -16.33 -1.83
C GLN A 549 17.86 -16.36 -3.34
N ASP A 550 17.76 -17.55 -3.95
CA ASP A 550 17.88 -17.77 -5.39
C ASP A 550 16.83 -16.98 -6.17
N ASP A 551 15.56 -17.02 -5.76
CA ASP A 551 14.48 -16.25 -6.37
C ASP A 551 14.79 -14.75 -6.40
N LEU A 552 15.20 -14.19 -5.25
CA LEU A 552 15.46 -12.77 -5.10
C LEU A 552 16.75 -12.30 -5.80
N LEU A 553 17.70 -13.20 -6.05
CA LEU A 553 18.90 -12.94 -6.85
C LEU A 553 18.60 -12.91 -8.36
N HIS A 554 17.55 -13.59 -8.82
CA HIS A 554 17.14 -13.68 -10.23
C HIS A 554 16.02 -12.70 -10.57
N LYS A 555 16.29 -11.40 -10.42
CA LYS A 555 15.32 -10.30 -10.58
C LYS A 555 14.57 -10.25 -11.92
N ALA A 556 15.13 -10.80 -12.99
CA ALA A 556 14.57 -10.69 -14.34
C ALA A 556 13.09 -11.11 -14.42
N VAL A 557 12.68 -12.10 -13.63
CA VAL A 557 11.27 -12.56 -13.57
C VAL A 557 10.35 -11.48 -13.01
N TYR A 558 10.79 -10.74 -11.99
CA TYR A 558 10.03 -9.64 -11.38
C TYR A 558 10.05 -8.40 -12.26
N THR A 559 11.21 -8.05 -12.80
CA THR A 559 11.34 -6.90 -13.71
C THR A 559 10.43 -7.08 -14.92
N GLY A 560 10.43 -8.26 -15.55
CA GLY A 560 9.53 -8.56 -16.67
C GLY A 560 8.05 -8.48 -16.29
N HIS A 561 7.67 -8.90 -15.09
CA HIS A 561 6.30 -8.75 -14.59
C HIS A 561 5.92 -7.28 -14.41
N TYR A 562 6.71 -6.51 -13.64
CA TYR A 562 6.36 -5.13 -13.32
C TYR A 562 6.48 -4.17 -14.51
N GLU A 563 7.46 -4.35 -15.40
CA GLU A 563 7.54 -3.58 -16.66
C GLU A 563 6.31 -3.82 -17.53
N SER A 564 5.88 -5.08 -17.66
CA SER A 564 4.66 -5.40 -18.42
C SER A 564 3.40 -4.74 -17.82
N ALA A 565 3.34 -4.61 -16.49
CA ALA A 565 2.25 -3.93 -15.79
C ALA A 565 2.30 -2.40 -15.94
N ALA A 566 3.50 -1.80 -15.94
CA ALA A 566 3.70 -0.36 -16.13
C ALA A 566 3.40 0.07 -17.57
N ASP A 567 3.92 -0.67 -18.57
CA ASP A 567 3.63 -0.44 -19.99
C ASP A 567 2.12 -0.58 -20.28
N TRP A 568 1.48 -1.52 -19.60
CA TRP A 568 0.03 -1.68 -19.66
C TRP A 568 -0.70 -0.44 -19.14
N THR A 569 -0.26 0.14 -18.03
CA THR A 569 -0.84 1.38 -17.48
C THR A 569 -0.70 2.56 -18.45
N GLY A 570 0.49 2.75 -19.02
CA GLY A 570 0.76 3.81 -19.99
C GLY A 570 -0.07 3.68 -21.28
N SER A 571 -0.13 2.46 -21.84
CA SER A 571 -0.92 2.16 -23.05
C SER A 571 -2.43 2.29 -22.82
N MET A 572 -2.93 1.91 -21.64
CA MET A 572 -4.34 2.07 -21.28
C MET A 572 -4.74 3.53 -21.08
N LEU A 573 -3.89 4.36 -20.47
CA LEU A 573 -4.11 5.82 -20.42
C LEU A 573 -4.22 6.42 -21.82
N GLY A 574 -3.38 5.98 -22.76
CA GLY A 574 -3.47 6.37 -24.17
C GLY A 574 -4.81 5.98 -24.80
N THR A 575 -5.29 4.77 -24.52
CA THR A 575 -6.58 4.25 -25.02
C THR A 575 -7.78 5.00 -24.43
N VAL A 576 -7.74 5.34 -23.14
CA VAL A 576 -8.79 6.11 -22.46
C VAL A 576 -8.87 7.56 -22.95
N ARG A 577 -7.74 8.15 -23.37
CA ARG A 577 -7.69 9.50 -23.96
C ARG A 577 -8.22 9.55 -25.39
N THR A 578 -8.02 8.47 -26.15
CA THR A 578 -8.39 8.38 -27.57
C THR A 578 -9.76 7.77 -27.83
N SER A 579 -10.31 7.00 -26.88
CA SER A 579 -11.66 6.46 -26.99
C SER A 579 -12.72 7.55 -26.79
N ALA A 580 -13.31 7.99 -27.89
CA ALA A 580 -14.55 8.77 -27.86
C ALA A 580 -15.66 7.96 -27.16
N ALA A 581 -16.53 8.64 -26.41
CA ALA A 581 -17.73 8.00 -25.89
C ALA A 581 -18.50 7.36 -27.06
N PRO A 582 -18.94 6.08 -26.96
CA PRO A 582 -19.72 5.46 -28.01
C PRO A 582 -20.91 6.36 -28.37
N ARG A 583 -21.09 6.66 -29.67
CA ARG A 583 -22.32 7.33 -30.11
C ARG A 583 -23.48 6.41 -29.76
N ILE A 584 -24.33 6.87 -28.83
CA ILE A 584 -25.59 6.20 -28.48
C ILE A 584 -26.39 6.08 -29.77
N GLY A 585 -26.57 4.85 -30.27
CA GLY A 585 -27.36 4.56 -31.48
C GLY A 585 -26.65 3.77 -32.58
N ALA A 586 -25.35 3.43 -32.46
CA ALA A 586 -24.73 2.49 -33.39
C ALA A 586 -25.17 1.05 -33.06
N VAL A 587 -26.19 0.58 -33.77
CA VAL A 587 -26.59 -0.83 -33.80
C VAL A 587 -25.39 -1.64 -34.34
N PRO A 588 -24.97 -2.74 -33.69
CA PRO A 588 -23.95 -3.62 -34.25
C PRO A 588 -24.45 -4.17 -35.59
N ALA A 589 -23.68 -4.01 -36.66
CA ALA A 589 -23.93 -4.74 -37.89
C ALA A 589 -23.80 -6.24 -37.59
N LEU A 590 -24.87 -6.99 -37.89
CA LEU A 590 -24.95 -8.45 -37.74
C LEU A 590 -23.96 -9.18 -38.64
#